data_AF-A0A7X7DN43-F1
#
_entry.id   AF-A0A7X7DN43-F1
#
_cell.length_a   1.000
_cell.length_b   1.000
_cell.length_c   1.000
_cell.angle_alpha   90.00
_cell.angle_beta   90.00
_cell.angle_gamma   90.00
#
_symmetry.space_group_name_H-M   'P 1'
#
loop_
_entity.id
_entity.type
_entity.pdbx_description
1 polymer ?
#
loop_
_entity_poly.entity_id
_entity_poly.type
_entity_poly.pdbx_seq_one_letter_code
_entity_poly.pdbx_strand_id
1 'polypeptide(L)'
;MAKISKAQLEKLQKKYKTDDAIGKLFGITRQAVHQLRTKFGIAPVADKHKERDEAIIKAYNAGVSGTALAKKYDLSISQTYRIINESKGGPAKKPAKKTAKKAVKKVAKKAEKPAKKAAKKAVKKAVKKVAKKKGK
;
A
#
# COMPACT_ATOMS: atom_id res chain seq x y z
N MET A 1 12.73 -11.12 -34.12
CA MET A 1 12.93 -10.73 -32.71
C MET A 1 13.95 -9.59 -32.65
N ALA A 2 13.70 -8.56 -31.83
CA ALA A 2 14.71 -7.52 -31.57
C ALA A 2 15.88 -8.12 -30.79
N LYS A 3 17.10 -8.01 -31.33
CA LYS A 3 18.33 -8.60 -30.76
C LYS A 3 18.97 -7.64 -29.74
N ILE A 4 18.33 -7.42 -28.59
CA ILE A 4 18.98 -6.71 -27.47
C ILE A 4 19.99 -7.65 -26.82
N SER A 5 21.28 -7.27 -26.82
CA SER A 5 22.33 -8.05 -26.16
C SER A 5 22.32 -7.85 -24.64
N LYS A 6 22.88 -8.80 -23.88
CA LYS A 6 22.98 -8.72 -22.41
C LYS A 6 23.64 -7.40 -21.96
N ALA A 7 24.82 -7.08 -22.50
CA ALA A 7 25.56 -5.87 -22.15
C ALA A 7 24.82 -4.58 -22.53
N GLN A 8 24.03 -4.59 -23.61
CA GLN A 8 23.19 -3.47 -24.00
C GLN A 8 22.03 -3.27 -23.02
N LEU A 9 21.38 -4.34 -22.58
CA LEU A 9 20.31 -4.30 -21.58
C LEU A 9 20.80 -3.77 -20.22
N GLU A 10 22.00 -4.14 -19.80
CA GLU A 10 22.64 -3.63 -18.56
C GLU A 10 22.93 -2.13 -18.64
N LYS A 11 23.51 -1.65 -19.76
CA LYS A 11 23.74 -0.21 -19.99
C LYS A 11 22.42 0.57 -20.02
N LEU A 12 21.38 0.00 -20.64
CA LEU A 12 20.05 0.61 -20.70
C LEU A 12 19.36 0.70 -19.34
N GLN A 13 19.50 -0.28 -18.45
CA GLN A 13 18.94 -0.20 -17.09
C GLN A 13 19.61 0.87 -16.22
N LYS A 14 20.91 1.15 -16.43
CA LYS A 14 21.58 2.28 -15.77
C LYS A 14 21.03 3.64 -16.25
N LYS A 15 20.68 3.75 -17.53
CA LYS A 15 20.15 4.99 -18.14
C LYS A 15 18.63 5.17 -17.93
N TYR A 16 17.86 4.09 -17.90
CA TYR A 16 16.40 4.12 -17.84
C TYR A 16 15.87 3.35 -16.63
N LYS A 17 15.18 4.07 -15.72
CA LYS A 17 14.60 3.53 -14.48
C LYS A 17 13.48 2.49 -14.72
N THR A 18 12.96 2.32 -15.94
CA THR A 18 11.83 1.43 -16.25
C THR A 18 12.03 0.58 -17.52
N ASP A 19 11.65 -0.70 -17.42
CA ASP A 19 11.59 -1.65 -18.56
C ASP A 19 10.68 -1.14 -19.69
N ASP A 20 9.72 -0.25 -19.37
CA ASP A 20 8.77 0.34 -20.30
C ASP A 20 9.43 1.39 -21.22
N ALA A 21 10.32 2.22 -20.67
CA ALA A 21 11.12 3.16 -21.46
C ALA A 21 12.10 2.41 -22.38
N ILE A 22 12.68 1.31 -21.90
CA ILE A 22 13.50 0.41 -22.73
C ILE A 22 12.65 -0.19 -23.85
N GLY A 23 11.44 -0.68 -23.55
CA GLY A 23 10.55 -1.26 -24.57
C GLY A 23 10.22 -0.27 -25.70
N LYS A 24 9.83 0.96 -25.33
CA LYS A 24 9.53 2.04 -26.27
C LYS A 24 10.66 2.36 -27.24
N LEU A 25 11.91 2.38 -26.78
CA LEU A 25 13.09 2.66 -27.61
C LEU A 25 13.35 1.60 -28.69
N PHE A 26 12.98 0.34 -28.44
CA PHE A 26 13.22 -0.79 -29.34
C PHE A 26 11.95 -1.27 -30.05
N GLY A 27 10.83 -0.55 -29.92
CA GLY A 27 9.54 -0.96 -30.48
C GLY A 27 9.00 -2.29 -29.93
N ILE A 28 9.42 -2.69 -28.72
CA ILE A 28 9.02 -3.96 -28.09
C ILE A 28 8.19 -3.71 -26.82
N THR A 29 7.38 -4.70 -26.45
CA THR A 29 6.60 -4.62 -25.22
C THR A 29 7.52 -4.65 -23.99
N ARG A 30 7.11 -3.95 -22.92
CA ARG A 30 7.71 -4.06 -21.58
C ARG A 30 7.89 -5.53 -21.15
N GLN A 31 6.96 -6.40 -21.53
CA GLN A 31 6.99 -7.82 -21.18
C GLN A 31 8.11 -8.59 -21.91
N ALA A 32 8.41 -8.24 -23.17
CA ALA A 32 9.57 -8.77 -23.88
C ALA A 32 10.90 -8.34 -23.20
N VAL A 33 11.01 -7.07 -22.77
CA VAL A 33 12.16 -6.59 -21.98
C VAL A 33 12.30 -7.38 -20.68
N HIS A 34 11.19 -7.64 -19.98
CA HIS A 34 11.20 -8.47 -18.78
C HIS A 34 11.66 -9.91 -19.04
N GLN A 35 11.18 -10.56 -20.11
CA GLN A 35 11.61 -11.91 -20.49
C GLN A 35 13.11 -11.97 -20.82
N LEU A 36 13.62 -10.99 -21.58
CA LEU A 36 15.06 -10.86 -21.85
C LEU A 36 15.86 -10.67 -20.56
N ARG A 37 15.38 -9.79 -19.66
CA ARG A 37 15.99 -9.54 -18.35
C ARG A 37 16.09 -10.81 -17.52
N THR A 38 15.02 -11.60 -17.45
CA THR A 38 14.98 -12.90 -16.75
C THR A 38 15.92 -13.92 -17.42
N LYS A 39 15.92 -14.03 -18.75
CA LYS A 39 16.80 -14.94 -19.51
C LYS A 39 18.29 -14.64 -19.30
N PHE A 40 18.66 -13.37 -19.12
CA PHE A 40 20.04 -12.96 -18.87
C PHE A 40 20.45 -12.91 -17.38
N GLY A 41 19.52 -13.22 -16.46
CA GLY A 41 19.77 -13.24 -15.01
C GLY A 41 19.90 -11.85 -14.36
N ILE A 42 19.41 -10.79 -15.01
CA ILE A 42 19.60 -9.41 -14.53
C ILE A 42 18.47 -9.02 -13.57
N ALA A 43 18.79 -8.52 -12.37
CA ALA A 43 17.80 -8.02 -11.41
C ALA A 43 17.06 -6.77 -11.95
N PRO A 44 15.82 -6.47 -11.52
CA PRO A 44 15.21 -5.19 -11.85
C PRO A 44 15.90 -4.06 -11.09
N VAL A 45 15.88 -2.84 -11.64
CA VAL A 45 16.24 -1.63 -10.89
C VAL A 45 15.30 -1.51 -9.69
N ALA A 46 15.78 -1.83 -8.48
CA ALA A 46 14.98 -1.80 -7.26
C ALA A 46 14.63 -0.37 -6.82
N ASP A 47 15.54 0.56 -7.08
CA ASP A 47 15.67 1.81 -6.33
C ASP A 47 15.10 3.04 -7.06
N LYS A 48 14.05 2.84 -7.86
CA LYS A 48 13.53 3.82 -8.83
C LYS A 48 13.15 5.18 -8.25
N HIS A 49 12.83 5.22 -6.95
CA HIS A 49 12.32 6.39 -6.25
C HIS A 49 13.09 6.76 -4.98
N LYS A 50 14.25 6.12 -4.68
CA LYS A 50 15.02 6.39 -3.45
C LYS A 50 15.25 7.89 -3.22
N GLU A 51 15.74 8.60 -4.23
CA GLU A 51 16.03 10.05 -4.18
C GLU A 51 14.79 10.89 -3.79
N ARG A 52 13.62 10.58 -4.37
CA ARG A 52 12.36 11.27 -4.07
C ARG A 52 11.90 10.95 -2.65
N ASP A 53 11.96 9.68 -2.28
CA ASP A 53 11.45 9.19 -1.01
C ASP A 53 12.31 9.73 0.15
N GLU A 54 13.63 9.79 -0.01
CA GLU A 54 14.54 10.52 0.88
C GLU A 54 14.22 12.01 0.99
N ALA A 55 13.92 12.69 -0.12
CA ALA A 55 13.55 14.10 -0.10
C ALA A 55 12.24 14.34 0.68
N ILE A 56 11.25 13.44 0.53
CA ILE A 56 10.00 13.44 1.30
C ILE A 56 10.30 13.25 2.80
N ILE A 57 11.17 12.30 3.17
CA ILE A 57 11.54 12.03 4.56
C ILE A 57 12.27 13.24 5.18
N LYS A 58 13.26 13.80 4.47
CA LYS A 58 14.02 15.00 4.89
C LYS A 58 13.08 16.20 5.12
N ALA A 59 12.18 16.48 4.18
CA ALA A 59 11.23 17.57 4.30
C ALA A 59 10.18 17.35 5.41
N TYR A 60 9.74 16.11 5.63
CA TYR A 60 8.83 15.79 6.75
C TYR A 60 9.51 15.97 8.11
N ASN A 61 10.78 15.56 8.23
CA ASN A 61 11.56 15.75 9.47
C ASN A 61 11.87 17.23 9.72
N ALA A 62 11.93 18.07 8.69
CA ALA A 62 11.98 19.54 8.79
C ALA A 62 10.61 20.19 9.13
N GLY A 63 9.56 19.40 9.40
CA GLY A 63 8.25 19.88 9.83
C GLY A 63 7.23 20.13 8.72
N VAL A 64 7.55 19.87 7.44
CA VAL A 64 6.59 20.04 6.35
C VAL A 64 5.48 18.98 6.46
N SER A 65 4.22 19.41 6.38
CA SER A 65 3.07 18.52 6.54
C SER A 65 3.01 17.45 5.43
N GLY A 66 2.65 16.22 5.82
CA GLY A 66 2.51 15.10 4.88
C GLY A 66 1.48 15.34 3.77
N THR A 67 0.50 16.21 4.00
CA THR A 67 -0.49 16.65 3.00
C THR A 67 0.08 17.64 1.99
N ALA A 68 0.97 18.55 2.39
CA ALA A 68 1.70 19.42 1.47
C ALA A 68 2.71 18.62 0.63
N LEU A 69 3.42 17.67 1.24
CA LEU A 69 4.33 16.76 0.53
C LEU A 69 3.59 15.87 -0.48
N ALA A 70 2.40 15.36 -0.12
CA ALA A 70 1.54 14.62 -1.05
C ALA A 70 1.22 15.42 -2.32
N LYS A 71 0.83 16.70 -2.17
CA LYS A 71 0.58 17.59 -3.32
C LYS A 71 1.85 17.90 -4.11
N LYS A 72 2.98 18.18 -3.44
CA LYS A 72 4.25 18.57 -4.09
C LYS A 72 4.88 17.47 -4.97
N TYR A 73 4.61 16.19 -4.65
CA TYR A 73 5.19 15.04 -5.34
C TYR A 73 4.17 14.19 -6.12
N ASP A 74 2.95 14.71 -6.33
CA ASP A 74 1.83 14.01 -6.99
C ASP A 74 1.56 12.61 -6.41
N LEU A 75 1.61 12.51 -5.07
CA LEU A 75 1.39 11.28 -4.33
C LEU A 75 0.06 11.29 -3.59
N SER A 76 -0.57 10.12 -3.49
CA SER A 76 -1.68 9.97 -2.55
C SER A 76 -1.19 10.17 -1.11
N ILE A 77 -1.99 10.84 -0.28
CA ILE A 77 -1.66 11.10 1.13
C ILE A 77 -1.26 9.81 1.87
N SER A 78 -1.96 8.69 1.60
CA SER A 78 -1.63 7.38 2.18
C SER A 78 -0.26 6.86 1.74
N GLN A 79 0.15 7.09 0.49
CA GLN A 79 1.46 6.68 -0.01
C GLN A 79 2.58 7.53 0.60
N THR A 80 2.39 8.84 0.74
CA THR A 80 3.34 9.73 1.42
C THR A 80 3.60 9.26 2.86
N TYR A 81 2.54 8.98 3.63
CA TYR A 81 2.70 8.45 4.99
C TYR A 81 3.27 7.03 5.05
N ARG A 82 3.07 6.18 4.02
CA ARG A 82 3.76 4.88 3.94
C ARG A 82 5.27 5.07 3.81
N ILE A 83 5.72 5.90 2.87
CA ILE A 83 7.14 6.21 2.64
C ILE A 83 7.79 6.72 3.95
N ILE A 84 7.16 7.69 4.61
CA ILE A 84 7.63 8.26 5.88
C ILE A 84 7.71 7.20 6.99
N ASN A 85 6.68 6.35 7.11
CA ASN A 85 6.63 5.35 8.19
C ASN A 85 7.59 4.18 7.95
N GLU A 86 7.75 3.73 6.71
CA GLU A 86 8.66 2.63 6.32
C GLU A 86 10.12 2.99 6.63
N SER A 87 10.51 4.25 6.38
CA SER A 87 11.82 4.80 6.78
C SER A 87 12.05 4.86 8.30
N LYS A 88 10.99 4.89 9.12
CA LYS A 88 11.11 4.94 10.60
C LYS A 88 11.10 3.54 11.25
N GLY A 89 11.40 2.49 10.48
CA GLY A 89 11.32 1.09 10.92
C GLY A 89 9.93 0.47 10.83
N GLY A 90 8.91 1.27 10.47
CA GLY A 90 7.54 0.82 10.18
C GLY A 90 6.71 0.43 11.42
N PRO A 91 5.39 0.73 11.42
CA PRO A 91 4.47 0.03 12.31
C PRO A 91 4.41 -1.44 11.86
N ALA A 92 4.87 -2.34 12.72
CA ALA A 92 4.86 -3.78 12.44
C ALA A 92 3.49 -4.24 11.90
N LYS A 93 3.50 -4.95 10.76
CA LYS A 93 2.29 -5.51 10.16
C LYS A 93 1.64 -6.47 11.17
N LYS A 94 0.60 -6.03 11.89
CA LYS A 94 -0.28 -6.97 12.61
C LYS A 94 -0.88 -7.92 11.57
N PRO A 95 -0.55 -9.22 11.58
CA PRO A 95 -1.13 -10.15 10.62
C PRO A 95 -2.63 -10.28 10.87
N ALA A 96 -3.38 -10.48 9.79
CA ALA A 96 -4.75 -10.99 9.79
C ALA A 96 -5.77 -10.38 10.80
N LYS A 97 -6.34 -9.21 10.46
CA LYS A 97 -7.77 -8.92 10.82
C LYS A 97 -8.69 -8.70 9.60
N LYS A 98 -8.24 -9.10 8.41
CA LYS A 98 -9.09 -9.20 7.19
C LYS A 98 -9.80 -10.56 7.06
N THR A 99 -9.39 -11.56 7.84
CA THR A 99 -10.07 -12.87 7.99
C THR A 99 -11.45 -12.74 8.66
N ALA A 100 -11.60 -11.80 9.60
CA ALA A 100 -12.87 -11.56 10.31
C ALA A 100 -14.05 -11.18 9.40
N LYS A 101 -13.82 -10.54 8.24
CA LYS A 101 -14.91 -10.22 7.30
C LYS A 101 -15.35 -11.40 6.42
N LYS A 102 -14.55 -12.47 6.26
CA LYS A 102 -14.92 -13.64 5.43
C LYS A 102 -15.65 -14.71 6.24
N ALA A 103 -15.35 -14.87 7.53
CA ALA A 103 -16.12 -15.75 8.43
C ALA A 103 -17.55 -15.22 8.67
N VAL A 104 -17.70 -13.93 9.00
CA VAL A 104 -19.01 -13.34 9.36
C VAL A 104 -20.00 -13.33 8.18
N LYS A 105 -19.52 -13.23 6.93
CA LYS A 105 -20.41 -13.24 5.74
C LYS A 105 -20.91 -14.65 5.35
N LYS A 106 -20.31 -15.75 5.84
CA LYS A 106 -20.80 -17.12 5.59
C LYS A 106 -21.90 -17.54 6.59
N VAL A 107 -21.88 -17.02 7.82
CA VAL A 107 -22.90 -17.32 8.85
C VAL A 107 -24.18 -16.51 8.64
N ALA A 108 -24.08 -15.30 8.08
CA ALA A 108 -25.22 -14.39 7.87
C ALA A 108 -26.24 -14.81 6.79
N LYS A 109 -26.15 -16.03 6.22
CA LYS A 109 -27.06 -16.53 5.16
C LYS A 109 -27.95 -17.70 5.57
N LYS A 110 -27.94 -18.11 6.85
CA LYS A 110 -28.80 -19.20 7.38
C LYS A 110 -29.27 -18.92 8.81
N ALA A 111 -30.10 -17.88 8.98
CA ALA A 111 -30.95 -17.69 10.16
C ALA A 111 -32.15 -16.80 9.80
N GLU A 112 -33.34 -17.23 10.22
CA GLU A 112 -34.62 -16.61 9.87
C GLU A 112 -35.01 -15.42 10.82
N LYS A 113 -36.26 -14.95 10.70
CA LYS A 113 -36.70 -13.55 10.86
C LYS A 113 -36.39 -12.78 12.18
N PRO A 114 -36.58 -13.30 13.40
CA PRO A 114 -37.07 -12.43 14.51
C PRO A 114 -36.06 -11.80 15.51
N ALA A 115 -34.83 -12.32 15.69
CA ALA A 115 -34.02 -12.11 16.92
C ALA A 115 -33.55 -10.66 17.26
N LYS A 116 -33.84 -9.65 16.44
CA LYS A 116 -33.42 -8.25 16.65
C LYS A 116 -34.10 -7.54 17.84
N LYS A 117 -35.21 -8.07 18.38
CA LYS A 117 -36.03 -7.39 19.41
C LYS A 117 -35.51 -7.57 20.85
N ALA A 118 -34.85 -8.70 21.15
CA ALA A 118 -34.34 -9.00 22.49
C ALA A 118 -33.09 -8.17 22.87
N ALA A 119 -32.10 -8.11 21.98
CA ALA A 119 -30.82 -7.42 22.24
C ALA A 119 -31.00 -5.91 22.54
N LYS A 120 -31.92 -5.22 21.85
CA LYS A 120 -32.22 -3.80 22.12
C LYS A 120 -32.80 -3.56 23.52
N LYS A 121 -33.52 -4.52 24.11
CA LYS A 121 -34.13 -4.38 25.45
C LYS A 121 -33.09 -4.52 26.57
N ALA A 122 -32.08 -5.38 26.39
CA ALA A 122 -30.96 -5.52 27.33
C ALA A 122 -30.08 -4.26 27.39
N VAL A 123 -29.68 -3.72 26.23
CA VAL A 123 -28.80 -2.54 26.17
C VAL A 123 -29.44 -1.30 26.81
N LYS A 124 -30.74 -1.03 26.57
CA LYS A 124 -31.43 0.11 27.22
C LYS A 124 -31.49 -0.02 28.76
N LYS A 125 -31.60 -1.24 29.30
CA LYS A 125 -31.66 -1.46 30.76
C LYS A 125 -30.30 -1.24 31.44
N ALA A 126 -29.20 -1.56 30.75
CA ALA A 126 -27.84 -1.30 31.24
C ALA A 126 -27.52 0.21 31.30
N VAL A 127 -27.80 0.96 30.22
CA VAL A 127 -27.49 2.41 30.15
C VAL A 127 -28.21 3.20 31.26
N LYS A 128 -29.49 2.88 31.54
CA LYS A 128 -30.27 3.59 32.59
C LYS A 128 -29.77 3.28 34.02
N LYS A 129 -29.05 2.17 34.25
CA LYS A 129 -28.49 1.82 35.57
C LYS A 129 -27.16 2.54 35.87
N VAL A 130 -26.37 2.86 34.85
CA VAL A 130 -25.10 3.60 35.00
C VAL A 130 -25.35 5.09 35.24
N ALA A 131 -26.34 5.68 34.54
CA ALA A 131 -26.66 7.11 34.66
C ALA A 131 -27.11 7.54 36.08
N LYS A 132 -27.67 6.64 36.89
CA LYS A 132 -28.12 6.95 38.28
C LYS A 132 -27.01 6.83 39.35
N LYS A 133 -25.77 6.48 39.01
CA LYS A 133 -24.67 6.28 39.99
C LYS A 133 -23.56 7.35 39.93
N LYS A 134 -23.81 8.48 39.26
CA LYS A 134 -22.91 9.66 39.18
C LYS A 134 -23.62 10.98 39.55
N GLY A 135 -24.64 10.89 40.41
CA GLY A 135 -25.45 12.03 40.84
C GLY A 135 -26.01 11.78 42.24
N LYS A 136 -25.10 11.73 43.22
CA LYS A 136 -25.37 11.93 44.64
C LYS A 136 -24.08 12.37 45.31
#